data_AF-A0A3C1GM66-F1
#
_entry.id   AF-A0A3C1GM66-F1
#
_cell.length_a   1.000
_cell.length_b   1.000
_cell.length_c   1.000
_cell.angle_alpha   90.00
_cell.angle_beta   90.00
_cell.angle_gamma   90.00
#
_symmetry.space_group_name_H-M   'P 1'
#
loop_
_entity.id
_entity.type
_entity.pdbx_description
1 polymer ?
#
loop_
_entity_poly.entity_id
_entity_poly.type
_entity_poly.pdbx_seq_one_letter_code
_entity_poly.pdbx_strand_id
1 'polypeptide(L)'
;MRTILGWLLLAVSAERLLNVYLLSRHPSIFEQVDWRAPLAVGLLAGIAGTALLLRVRTGGRARKPPLALLTLALGIAGWMPADAETVTLAQFKPRDPASEAQLLATFTARTGVRVRQRTLPNASDVQHQQFVTWLAARDSGVDVYQIDQIWTAEFAAAGWIRPAGAELTAGERAAFLRAPLASAAWGGRLWALPRFTESGLLYYRRDVLPAPPRSWPELVRVATALGTTGRSGYVFQGKQYEGLVVNFLEILWAMGGRLLGEDGGVAVDSPAGVRALEILAALLRHPGAASPGVLTYAEHDSLQE
;
A
#
# COMPACT_ATOMS: atom_id res chain seq x y z
N MET A 1 15.05 -0.58 -22.32
CA MET A 1 14.89 -0.90 -20.90
C MET A 1 13.84 0.02 -20.27
N ARG A 2 12.59 -0.44 -20.17
CA ARG A 2 11.58 0.09 -19.23
C ARG A 2 11.08 -1.13 -18.47
N THR A 3 11.49 -1.26 -17.22
CA THR A 3 11.18 -2.44 -16.39
C THR A 3 9.74 -2.39 -15.90
N ILE A 4 9.25 -3.56 -15.47
CA ILE A 4 7.92 -3.79 -14.85
C ILE A 4 7.58 -2.73 -13.78
N LEU A 5 8.58 -2.24 -13.06
CA LEU A 5 8.46 -1.20 -12.04
C LEU A 5 7.95 0.15 -12.59
N GLY A 6 8.36 0.54 -13.80
CA GLY A 6 7.88 1.78 -14.44
C GLY A 6 6.39 1.74 -14.79
N TRP A 7 5.83 0.55 -15.02
CA TRP A 7 4.40 0.37 -15.30
C TRP A 7 3.53 0.32 -14.04
N LEU A 8 4.08 -0.12 -12.89
CA LEU A 8 3.49 0.08 -11.57
C LEU A 8 3.36 1.58 -11.25
N LEU A 9 4.44 2.34 -11.44
CA LEU A 9 4.46 3.80 -11.20
C LEU A 9 3.47 4.56 -12.11
N LEU A 10 3.38 4.16 -13.40
CA LEU A 10 2.39 4.71 -14.35
C LEU A 10 0.94 4.29 -14.09
N ALA A 11 0.67 3.30 -13.23
CA ALA A 11 -0.70 2.98 -12.78
C ALA A 11 -1.04 3.80 -11.53
N VAL A 12 -0.07 3.97 -10.63
CA VAL A 12 -0.19 4.77 -9.40
C VAL A 12 -0.34 6.28 -9.67
N SER A 13 0.10 6.79 -10.83
CA SER A 13 -0.07 8.21 -11.18
C SER A 13 -1.54 8.65 -11.38
N ALA A 14 -2.50 7.73 -11.42
CA ALA A 14 -3.92 8.03 -11.63
C ALA A 14 -4.74 8.15 -10.33
N GLU A 15 -4.38 7.44 -9.26
CA GLU A 15 -5.15 7.40 -8.01
C GLU A 15 -4.26 7.58 -6.79
N ARG A 16 -4.62 8.55 -5.92
CA ARG A 16 -3.84 8.96 -4.75
C ARG A 16 -3.98 8.00 -3.56
N LEU A 17 -3.83 6.68 -3.77
CA LEU A 17 -3.78 5.66 -2.72
C LEU A 17 -2.83 4.50 -3.02
N LEU A 18 -2.37 3.87 -1.95
CA LEU A 18 -0.94 3.65 -1.86
C LEU A 18 -0.51 2.65 -0.71
N ASN A 19 0.70 2.02 -0.73
CA ASN A 19 1.61 1.65 0.43
C ASN A 19 2.97 0.97 0.00
N VAL A 20 4.11 1.21 0.72
CA VAL A 20 5.52 0.82 0.45
C VAL A 20 5.73 -0.59 -0.17
N TYR A 21 6.56 -0.70 -1.22
CA TYR A 21 6.96 -1.97 -1.84
C TYR A 21 8.47 -2.29 -1.73
N LEU A 22 8.79 -3.57 -1.53
CA LEU A 22 10.13 -4.18 -1.61
C LEU A 22 10.26 -5.17 -2.76
N LEU A 23 11.48 -5.45 -3.21
CA LEU A 23 11.76 -6.51 -4.20
C LEU A 23 12.66 -7.58 -3.58
N SER A 24 12.36 -8.87 -3.77
CA SER A 24 13.21 -9.99 -3.31
C SER A 24 14.35 -10.34 -4.30
N ARG A 25 15.17 -11.34 -3.95
CA ARG A 25 16.46 -11.67 -4.59
C ARG A 25 16.37 -12.76 -5.68
N HIS A 26 15.70 -12.53 -6.81
CA HIS A 26 15.83 -13.41 -7.98
C HIS A 26 16.57 -12.74 -9.16
N PRO A 27 17.75 -13.23 -9.60
CA PRO A 27 18.52 -12.61 -10.69
C PRO A 27 17.90 -12.76 -12.09
N SER A 28 17.07 -13.78 -12.33
CA SER A 28 16.65 -14.18 -13.69
C SER A 28 15.68 -13.21 -14.40
N ILE A 29 15.14 -12.21 -13.70
CA ILE A 29 14.04 -11.35 -14.18
C ILE A 29 14.56 -10.21 -15.10
N PHE A 30 15.88 -10.00 -15.17
CA PHE A 30 16.47 -8.80 -15.79
C PHE A 30 17.17 -9.00 -17.16
N GLU A 31 17.39 -10.23 -17.61
CA GLU A 31 18.26 -10.50 -18.77
C GLU A 31 17.55 -10.82 -20.11
N GLN A 32 16.22 -10.94 -20.15
CA GLN A 32 15.52 -11.53 -21.31
C GLN A 32 14.66 -10.59 -22.17
N VAL A 33 15.11 -9.37 -22.52
CA VAL A 33 14.56 -8.69 -23.72
C VAL A 33 15.57 -7.78 -24.44
N ASP A 34 15.85 -8.07 -25.71
CA ASP A 34 16.50 -7.15 -26.67
C ASP A 34 15.45 -6.22 -27.32
N TRP A 35 15.77 -4.94 -27.47
CA TRP A 35 14.82 -3.87 -27.79
C TRP A 35 15.17 -3.08 -29.06
N ARG A 36 15.46 -3.77 -30.17
CA ARG A 36 15.73 -3.13 -31.48
C ARG A 36 14.58 -3.23 -32.48
N ALA A 37 13.44 -2.59 -32.17
CA ALA A 37 12.43 -2.23 -33.17
C ALA A 37 11.64 -0.97 -32.72
N PRO A 38 11.51 0.08 -33.55
CA PRO A 38 10.67 1.23 -33.24
C PRO A 38 9.18 0.88 -33.45
N LEU A 39 8.33 1.24 -32.49
CA LEU A 39 6.89 1.06 -32.56
C LEU A 39 6.26 1.95 -33.64
N ALA A 40 5.58 1.35 -34.61
CA ALA A 40 4.67 2.06 -35.50
C ALA A 40 3.36 2.38 -34.76
N VAL A 41 2.88 3.62 -34.93
CA VAL A 41 1.63 4.13 -34.35
C VAL A 41 0.42 3.48 -35.02
N GLY A 42 -0.58 3.06 -34.24
CA GLY A 42 -1.83 2.48 -34.78
C GLY A 42 -2.94 2.41 -33.75
N LEU A 43 -3.72 3.50 -33.61
CA LEU A 43 -4.87 3.59 -32.70
C LEU A 43 -6.18 3.44 -33.50
N LEU A 44 -6.80 2.26 -33.43
CA LEU A 44 -8.17 1.97 -33.87
C LEU A 44 -8.76 0.94 -32.87
N ALA A 45 -9.66 1.31 -31.95
CA ALA A 45 -11.05 1.74 -32.14
C ALA A 45 -12.01 0.60 -32.55
N GLY A 46 -13.05 0.39 -31.75
CA GLY A 46 -14.30 -0.23 -32.20
C GLY A 46 -14.63 -1.62 -31.65
N ILE A 47 -15.61 -1.67 -30.74
CA ILE A 47 -16.54 -2.80 -30.64
C ILE A 47 -17.39 -2.80 -31.92
N ALA A 48 -17.31 -3.84 -32.75
CA ALA A 48 -18.40 -4.29 -33.64
C ALA A 48 -18.01 -5.56 -34.41
N GLY A 49 -18.89 -6.56 -34.42
CA GLY A 49 -18.75 -7.69 -35.34
C GLY A 49 -18.92 -7.22 -36.79
N THR A 50 -17.90 -7.42 -37.61
CA THR A 50 -17.95 -7.14 -39.06
C THR A 50 -17.67 -8.42 -39.84
N ALA A 51 -18.74 -9.10 -40.27
CA ALA A 51 -18.62 -10.18 -41.24
C ALA A 51 -18.21 -9.60 -42.60
N LEU A 52 -16.95 -9.81 -42.99
CA LEU A 52 -16.41 -9.29 -44.24
C LEU A 52 -16.96 -10.07 -45.46
N LEU A 53 -18.12 -9.65 -45.97
CA LEU A 53 -18.69 -10.17 -47.21
C LEU A 53 -17.89 -9.68 -48.44
N LEU A 54 -16.81 -10.38 -48.77
CA LEU A 54 -16.06 -10.16 -50.01
C LEU A 54 -16.90 -10.56 -51.24
N ARG A 55 -17.49 -9.58 -51.91
CA ARG A 55 -18.21 -9.75 -53.17
C ARG A 55 -17.22 -9.90 -54.33
N VAL A 56 -16.76 -11.13 -54.58
CA VAL A 56 -15.90 -11.45 -55.74
C VAL A 56 -16.62 -11.09 -57.04
N ARG A 57 -16.00 -10.21 -57.84
CA ARG A 57 -16.54 -9.72 -59.11
C ARG A 57 -15.88 -10.45 -60.27
N THR A 58 -16.34 -11.66 -60.58
CA THR A 58 -15.89 -12.37 -61.79
C THR A 58 -16.53 -11.75 -63.04
N GLY A 59 -15.71 -11.33 -63.98
CA GLY A 59 -16.16 -11.00 -65.34
C GLY A 59 -16.32 -12.28 -66.17
N GLY A 60 -17.36 -12.35 -66.99
CA GLY A 60 -17.50 -13.38 -68.03
C GLY A 60 -18.40 -14.59 -67.69
N ARG A 61 -19.53 -14.65 -68.40
CA ARG A 61 -20.38 -15.83 -68.70
C ARG A 61 -20.36 -17.05 -67.77
N ALA A 62 -21.38 -17.09 -66.91
CA ALA A 62 -22.29 -18.22 -66.70
C ALA A 62 -21.73 -19.63 -66.36
N ARG A 63 -21.64 -19.91 -65.06
CA ARG A 63 -22.27 -21.08 -64.37
C ARG A 63 -22.19 -20.84 -62.86
N LYS A 64 -23.24 -21.19 -62.09
CA LYS A 64 -23.27 -20.99 -60.62
C LYS A 64 -22.37 -22.04 -59.94
N PRO A 65 -21.32 -21.69 -59.18
CA PRO A 65 -20.69 -22.62 -58.25
C PRO A 65 -21.49 -22.70 -56.94
N PRO A 66 -21.49 -23.84 -56.23
CA PRO A 66 -22.19 -23.99 -54.95
C PRO A 66 -21.52 -23.20 -53.82
N LEU A 67 -22.28 -22.87 -52.77
CA LEU A 67 -21.72 -22.31 -51.53
C LEU A 67 -20.84 -23.36 -50.84
N ALA A 68 -19.52 -23.20 -50.95
CA ALA A 68 -18.58 -23.86 -50.05
C ALA A 68 -18.42 -23.00 -48.79
N LEU A 69 -19.11 -23.39 -47.72
CA LEU A 69 -18.86 -22.87 -46.37
C LEU A 69 -17.51 -23.42 -45.88
N LEU A 70 -16.42 -22.74 -46.22
CA LEU A 70 -15.13 -22.93 -45.54
C LEU A 70 -15.25 -22.33 -44.14
N THR A 71 -15.59 -23.16 -43.16
CA THR A 71 -15.30 -22.91 -41.75
C THR A 71 -13.79 -22.95 -41.56
N LEU A 72 -13.16 -21.79 -41.78
CA LEU A 72 -11.75 -21.57 -41.52
C LEU A 72 -11.52 -21.53 -40.00
N ALA A 73 -11.52 -22.70 -39.37
CA ALA A 73 -11.16 -22.90 -37.97
C ALA A 73 -9.64 -22.72 -37.77
N LEU A 74 -9.14 -21.53 -38.11
CA LEU A 74 -7.73 -21.18 -38.07
C LEU A 74 -7.33 -20.82 -36.64
N GLY A 75 -7.11 -21.86 -35.83
CA GLY A 75 -6.07 -21.87 -34.80
C GLY A 75 -6.10 -20.77 -33.73
N ILE A 76 -7.23 -20.50 -33.06
CA ILE A 76 -7.22 -19.83 -31.74
C ILE A 76 -6.91 -20.85 -30.60
N ALA A 77 -5.99 -21.77 -30.88
CA ALA A 77 -5.48 -22.78 -29.95
C ALA A 77 -3.97 -22.64 -29.72
N GLY A 78 -3.38 -21.51 -30.17
CA GLY A 78 -1.93 -21.31 -30.28
C GLY A 78 -1.43 -19.94 -29.84
N TRP A 79 -2.11 -19.26 -28.92
CA TRP A 79 -1.55 -18.10 -28.21
C TRP A 79 -2.14 -17.93 -26.81
N MET A 80 -2.12 -19.01 -26.01
CA MET A 80 -1.90 -18.79 -24.58
C MET A 80 -0.45 -18.29 -24.45
N PRO A 81 -0.19 -17.10 -23.90
CA PRO A 81 1.18 -16.72 -23.58
C PRO A 81 1.77 -17.79 -22.64
N ALA A 82 3.04 -18.11 -22.83
CA ALA A 82 3.81 -18.99 -21.95
C ALA A 82 3.59 -18.59 -20.49
N ASP A 83 3.55 -19.59 -19.58
CA ASP A 83 3.10 -19.45 -18.19
C ASP A 83 3.43 -18.09 -17.58
N ALA A 84 2.41 -17.23 -17.54
CA ALA A 84 2.60 -15.84 -17.18
C ALA A 84 3.27 -15.73 -15.81
N GLU A 85 4.45 -15.10 -15.79
CA GLU A 85 5.29 -14.94 -14.62
C GLU A 85 4.42 -14.45 -13.45
N THR A 86 4.47 -15.18 -12.32
CA THR A 86 3.59 -14.95 -11.20
C THR A 86 4.40 -14.50 -9.99
N VAL A 87 4.26 -13.22 -9.65
CA VAL A 87 4.91 -12.57 -8.51
C VAL A 87 4.01 -12.68 -7.29
N THR A 88 4.56 -13.05 -6.14
CA THR A 88 3.82 -13.18 -4.87
C THR A 88 4.01 -11.93 -4.02
N LEU A 89 2.91 -11.22 -3.77
CA LEU A 89 2.85 -10.02 -2.94
C LEU A 89 2.33 -10.39 -1.54
N ALA A 90 3.17 -10.31 -0.51
CA ALA A 90 2.73 -10.34 0.88
C ALA A 90 2.35 -8.93 1.34
N GLN A 91 1.13 -8.78 1.87
CA GLN A 91 0.51 -7.48 2.19
C GLN A 91 -0.53 -7.62 3.31
N PHE A 92 -0.89 -6.52 3.97
CA PHE A 92 -2.11 -6.46 4.79
C PHE A 92 -3.38 -6.42 3.93
N LYS A 93 -4.56 -6.49 4.57
CA LYS A 93 -5.86 -6.42 3.90
C LYS A 93 -6.06 -5.03 3.25
N PRO A 94 -6.25 -4.94 1.92
CA PRO A 94 -6.52 -3.66 1.25
C PRO A 94 -7.74 -2.96 1.85
N ARG A 95 -7.63 -1.65 2.09
CA ARG A 95 -8.75 -0.81 2.56
C ARG A 95 -9.84 -0.67 1.50
N ASP A 96 -9.43 -0.59 0.24
CA ASP A 96 -10.31 -0.71 -0.93
C ASP A 96 -9.88 -1.93 -1.77
N PRO A 97 -10.53 -3.09 -1.59
CA PRO A 97 -10.26 -4.29 -2.39
C PRO A 97 -10.61 -4.13 -3.88
N ALA A 98 -11.50 -3.20 -4.25
CA ALA A 98 -11.91 -3.00 -5.63
C ALA A 98 -10.85 -2.21 -6.41
N SER A 99 -10.37 -1.08 -5.86
CA SER A 99 -9.23 -0.35 -6.43
C SER A 99 -7.97 -1.22 -6.47
N GLU A 100 -7.70 -2.02 -5.43
CA GLU A 100 -6.54 -2.94 -5.45
C GLU A 100 -6.65 -3.99 -6.57
N ALA A 101 -7.83 -4.61 -6.76
CA ALA A 101 -8.07 -5.53 -7.86
C ALA A 101 -7.91 -4.87 -9.24
N GLN A 102 -8.39 -3.63 -9.40
CA GLN A 102 -8.24 -2.84 -10.63
C GLN A 102 -6.77 -2.47 -10.91
N LEU A 103 -5.99 -2.13 -9.88
CA LEU A 103 -4.55 -1.87 -9.99
C LEU A 103 -3.80 -3.13 -10.45
N LEU A 104 -4.08 -4.29 -9.84
CA LEU A 104 -3.43 -5.55 -10.23
C LEU A 104 -3.85 -6.04 -11.63
N ALA A 105 -5.10 -5.85 -12.02
CA ALA A 105 -5.57 -6.13 -13.38
C ALA A 105 -4.87 -5.21 -14.40
N THR A 106 -4.75 -3.91 -14.10
CA THR A 106 -4.04 -2.93 -14.94
C THR A 106 -2.55 -3.27 -15.06
N PHE A 107 -1.92 -3.67 -13.96
CA PHE A 107 -0.53 -4.15 -13.94
C PHE A 107 -0.34 -5.39 -14.83
N THR A 108 -1.21 -6.40 -14.66
CA THR A 108 -1.16 -7.65 -15.44
C THR A 108 -1.34 -7.36 -16.93
N ALA A 109 -2.31 -6.51 -17.30
CA ALA A 109 -2.56 -6.14 -18.70
C ALA A 109 -1.41 -5.34 -19.34
N ARG A 110 -0.64 -4.58 -18.56
CA ARG A 110 0.50 -3.77 -19.04
C ARG A 110 1.83 -4.54 -19.11
N THR A 111 1.99 -5.58 -18.30
CA THR A 111 3.29 -6.25 -18.10
C THR A 111 3.29 -7.73 -18.48
N GLY A 112 2.12 -8.37 -18.57
CA GLY A 112 1.98 -9.82 -18.68
C GLY A 112 2.16 -10.56 -17.35
N VAL A 113 2.66 -9.90 -16.29
CA VAL A 113 2.98 -10.51 -14.99
C VAL A 113 1.73 -10.59 -14.11
N ARG A 114 1.40 -11.78 -13.59
CA ARG A 114 0.32 -11.98 -12.63
C ARG A 114 0.80 -11.70 -11.21
N VAL A 115 -0.07 -11.16 -10.36
CA VAL A 115 0.24 -10.96 -8.93
C VAL A 115 -0.64 -11.88 -8.08
N ARG A 116 0.00 -12.76 -7.30
CA ARG A 116 -0.65 -13.59 -6.28
C ARG A 116 -0.54 -12.89 -4.93
N GLN A 117 -1.65 -12.42 -4.38
CA GLN A 117 -1.68 -11.80 -3.06
C GLN A 117 -1.66 -12.85 -1.94
N ARG A 118 -0.80 -12.66 -0.95
CA ARG A 118 -0.77 -13.37 0.34
C ARG A 118 -1.13 -12.35 1.42
N THR A 119 -2.41 -12.27 1.75
CA THR A 119 -2.94 -11.25 2.67
C THR A 119 -2.78 -11.67 4.14
N LEU A 120 -2.24 -10.77 4.96
CA LEU A 120 -2.05 -10.93 6.41
C LEU A 120 -3.11 -10.13 7.20
N PRO A 121 -3.31 -10.43 8.50
CA PRO A 121 -4.08 -9.60 9.42
C PRO A 121 -3.51 -8.17 9.54
N ASN A 122 -4.36 -7.19 9.88
CA ASN A 122 -3.98 -5.77 9.90
C ASN A 122 -3.08 -5.37 11.08
N ALA A 123 -2.97 -6.17 12.15
CA ALA A 123 -2.13 -5.82 13.30
C ALA A 123 -0.65 -5.81 12.88
N SER A 124 0.03 -4.66 13.01
CA SER A 124 1.40 -4.46 12.50
C SER A 124 2.39 -5.48 13.09
N ASP A 125 2.32 -5.73 14.41
CA ASP A 125 3.20 -6.69 15.10
C ASP A 125 3.06 -8.14 14.60
N VAL A 126 1.84 -8.56 14.24
CA VAL A 126 1.57 -9.91 13.70
C VAL A 126 2.16 -10.07 12.29
N GLN A 127 2.10 -9.00 11.49
CA GLN A 127 2.73 -8.97 10.17
C GLN A 127 4.25 -9.00 10.28
N HIS A 128 4.82 -8.18 11.18
CA HIS A 128 6.25 -8.13 11.46
C HIS A 128 6.80 -9.50 11.84
N GLN A 129 6.23 -10.13 12.88
CA GLN A 129 6.63 -11.46 13.33
C GLN A 129 6.58 -12.50 12.20
N GLN A 130 5.54 -12.42 11.36
CA GLN A 130 5.40 -13.34 10.25
C GLN A 130 6.45 -13.11 9.15
N PHE A 131 6.77 -11.85 8.83
CA PHE A 131 7.80 -11.49 7.86
C PHE A 131 9.20 -11.85 8.36
N VAL A 132 9.53 -11.54 9.63
CA VAL A 132 10.77 -11.98 10.28
C VAL A 132 10.93 -13.51 10.16
N THR A 133 9.86 -14.26 10.41
CA THR A 133 9.87 -15.73 10.28
C THR A 133 10.21 -16.20 8.86
N TRP A 134 9.54 -15.66 7.83
CA TRP A 134 9.80 -16.04 6.43
C TRP A 134 11.19 -15.59 5.96
N LEU A 135 11.60 -14.36 6.28
CA LEU A 135 12.88 -13.79 5.85
C LEU A 135 14.08 -14.46 6.55
N ALA A 136 13.97 -14.78 7.84
CA ALA A 136 14.98 -15.54 8.56
C ALA A 136 15.11 -16.99 8.03
N ALA A 137 13.99 -17.63 7.67
CA ALA A 137 13.98 -18.94 7.03
C ALA A 137 14.46 -18.92 5.56
N ARG A 138 14.65 -17.72 4.97
CA ARG A 138 14.93 -17.51 3.54
C ARG A 138 13.86 -18.13 2.62
N ASP A 139 12.60 -18.05 3.04
CA ASP A 139 11.43 -18.51 2.30
C ASP A 139 11.35 -17.80 0.93
N SER A 140 11.33 -18.58 -0.14
CA SER A 140 11.27 -18.10 -1.54
C SER A 140 9.84 -17.98 -2.08
N GLY A 141 8.82 -18.20 -1.25
CA GLY A 141 7.40 -18.12 -1.60
C GLY A 141 6.82 -16.71 -1.59
N VAL A 142 7.61 -15.68 -1.31
CA VAL A 142 7.22 -14.26 -1.36
C VAL A 142 8.27 -13.43 -2.10
N ASP A 143 7.81 -12.70 -3.12
CA ASP A 143 8.65 -11.95 -4.05
C ASP A 143 8.66 -10.44 -3.75
N VAL A 144 7.53 -9.94 -3.27
CA VAL A 144 7.31 -8.53 -2.92
C VAL A 144 6.69 -8.50 -1.52
N TYR A 145 7.31 -7.75 -0.63
CA TYR A 145 6.80 -7.50 0.71
C TYR A 145 6.31 -6.05 0.78
N GLN A 146 5.06 -5.88 1.16
CA GLN A 146 4.50 -4.59 1.56
C GLN A 146 4.72 -4.42 3.07
N ILE A 147 5.69 -3.59 3.44
CA ILE A 147 6.13 -3.40 4.83
C ILE A 147 5.63 -2.10 5.43
N ASP A 148 5.59 -2.06 6.76
CA ASP A 148 5.55 -0.79 7.49
C ASP A 148 6.87 -0.03 7.28
N GLN A 149 6.79 1.30 7.24
CA GLN A 149 7.95 2.17 7.05
C GLN A 149 9.00 1.98 8.15
N ILE A 150 8.57 1.69 9.39
CA ILE A 150 9.46 1.53 10.55
C ILE A 150 10.37 0.29 10.45
N TRP A 151 10.01 -0.73 9.66
CA TRP A 151 10.81 -1.96 9.51
C TRP A 151 11.95 -1.83 8.49
N THR A 152 11.98 -0.76 7.68
CA THR A 152 12.92 -0.63 6.56
C THR A 152 14.38 -0.73 7.02
N ALA A 153 14.73 -0.06 8.13
CA ALA A 153 16.08 -0.06 8.68
C ALA A 153 16.48 -1.45 9.21
N GLU A 154 15.59 -2.11 9.95
CA GLU A 154 15.80 -3.46 10.49
C GLU A 154 16.05 -4.47 9.36
N PHE A 155 15.14 -4.55 8.39
CA PHE A 155 15.22 -5.54 7.31
C PHE A 155 16.42 -5.29 6.39
N ALA A 156 16.81 -4.02 6.20
CA ALA A 156 18.02 -3.63 5.48
C ALA A 156 19.29 -4.03 6.25
N ALA A 157 19.35 -3.78 7.56
CA ALA A 157 20.48 -4.15 8.41
C ALA A 157 20.65 -5.67 8.52
N ALA A 158 19.55 -6.43 8.59
CA ALA A 158 19.55 -7.90 8.53
C ALA A 158 19.91 -8.47 7.14
N GLY A 159 19.97 -7.62 6.10
CA GLY A 159 20.27 -8.03 4.73
C GLY A 159 19.16 -8.84 4.06
N TRP A 160 17.95 -8.86 4.63
CA TRP A 160 16.80 -9.63 4.14
C TRP A 160 16.21 -9.04 2.86
N ILE A 161 16.19 -7.72 2.75
CA ILE A 161 15.66 -6.98 1.58
C ILE A 161 16.79 -6.50 0.68
N ARG A 162 16.51 -6.22 -0.60
CA ARG A 162 17.49 -5.60 -1.51
C ARG A 162 17.21 -4.11 -1.68
N PRO A 163 18.24 -3.29 -1.93
CA PRO A 163 18.06 -1.86 -2.19
C PRO A 163 17.13 -1.58 -3.37
N ALA A 164 16.37 -0.50 -3.28
CA ALA A 164 15.31 -0.16 -4.21
C ALA A 164 15.52 1.21 -4.89
N GLY A 165 14.73 1.48 -5.93
CA GLY A 165 14.67 2.79 -6.58
C GLY A 165 15.93 3.23 -7.34
N ALA A 166 16.82 2.30 -7.68
CA ALA A 166 17.86 2.53 -8.69
C ALA A 166 17.24 2.77 -10.09
N GLU A 167 16.08 2.16 -10.34
CA GLU A 167 15.31 2.34 -11.58
C GLU A 167 14.61 3.71 -11.70
N LEU A 168 14.48 4.47 -10.61
CA LEU A 168 13.75 5.74 -10.60
C LEU A 168 14.55 6.84 -11.30
N THR A 169 13.91 7.51 -12.26
CA THR A 169 14.39 8.80 -12.76
C THR A 169 14.37 9.86 -11.65
N ALA A 170 15.12 10.95 -11.84
CA ALA A 170 15.09 12.10 -10.93
C ALA A 170 13.67 12.69 -10.77
N GLY A 171 12.86 12.68 -11.84
CA GLY A 171 11.47 13.15 -11.82
C GLY A 171 10.56 12.25 -10.99
N GLU A 172 10.63 10.92 -11.17
CA GLU A 172 9.86 9.98 -10.36
C GLU A 172 10.29 10.02 -8.89
N ARG A 173 11.59 10.17 -8.61
CA ARG A 173 12.09 10.34 -7.25
C ARG A 173 11.58 11.63 -6.60
N ALA A 174 11.50 12.73 -7.36
CA ALA A 174 10.98 14.02 -6.89
C ALA A 174 9.46 14.04 -6.71
N ALA A 175 8.72 13.07 -7.28
CA ALA A 175 7.28 12.93 -7.10
C ALA A 175 6.88 12.35 -5.72
N PHE A 176 7.83 11.76 -4.97
CA PHE A 176 7.57 11.26 -3.62
C PHE A 176 7.62 12.36 -2.57
N LEU A 177 6.79 12.23 -1.53
CA LEU A 177 6.89 13.04 -0.33
C LEU A 177 8.24 12.77 0.39
N ARG A 178 8.89 13.85 0.83
CA ARG A 178 10.26 13.79 1.39
C ARG A 178 10.37 12.91 2.63
N ALA A 179 9.41 12.98 3.56
CA ALA A 179 9.49 12.21 4.82
C ALA A 179 9.30 10.70 4.61
N PRO A 180 8.28 10.21 3.86
CA PRO A 180 8.16 8.78 3.52
C PRO A 180 9.35 8.24 2.71
N LEU A 181 9.91 9.04 1.80
CA LEU A 181 11.10 8.64 1.05
C LEU A 181 12.35 8.54 1.95
N ALA A 182 12.41 9.33 3.03
CA ALA A 182 13.47 9.26 4.01
C ALA A 182 13.32 8.07 4.97
N SER A 183 12.10 7.72 5.42
CA SER A 183 11.88 6.52 6.25
C SER A 183 12.15 5.22 5.49
N ALA A 184 11.99 5.23 4.16
CA ALA A 184 12.36 4.12 3.28
C ALA A 184 13.88 4.00 2.98
N ALA A 185 14.74 4.80 3.63
CA ALA A 185 16.19 4.82 3.42
C ALA A 185 16.98 4.37 4.66
N TRP A 186 18.10 3.67 4.43
CA TRP A 186 19.02 3.19 5.45
C TRP A 186 20.46 3.21 4.93
N GLY A 187 21.42 3.65 5.74
CA GLY A 187 22.82 3.79 5.33
C GLY A 187 23.03 4.69 4.10
N GLY A 188 22.21 5.75 3.95
CA GLY A 188 22.27 6.65 2.79
C GLY A 188 21.70 6.09 1.48
N ARG A 189 21.16 4.87 1.47
CA ARG A 189 20.58 4.21 0.30
C ARG A 189 19.09 3.96 0.50
N LEU A 190 18.32 3.99 -0.58
CA LEU A 190 16.90 3.62 -0.54
C LEU A 190 16.76 2.09 -0.53
N TRP A 191 15.94 1.54 0.36
CA TRP A 191 15.71 0.09 0.48
C TRP A 191 14.29 -0.33 0.17
N ALA A 192 13.33 0.59 0.26
CA ALA A 192 11.95 0.37 -0.12
C ALA A 192 11.44 1.53 -0.98
N LEU A 193 10.38 1.29 -1.76
CA LEU A 193 9.73 2.35 -2.52
C LEU A 193 8.46 2.73 -1.78
N PRO A 194 8.36 3.92 -1.17
CA PRO A 194 7.08 4.40 -0.68
C PRO A 194 6.11 4.32 -1.83
N ARG A 195 4.97 3.71 -1.57
CA ARG A 195 3.79 4.10 -2.31
C ARG A 195 3.05 5.08 -1.37
N PHE A 196 2.80 4.83 -0.06
CA PHE A 196 1.99 5.75 0.80
C PHE A 196 2.69 6.52 1.92
N THR A 197 1.84 7.25 2.65
CA THR A 197 2.02 7.70 4.03
C THR A 197 0.67 7.98 4.67
N GLU A 198 0.63 7.98 6.00
CA GLU A 198 -0.51 8.37 6.80
C GLU A 198 -0.04 9.31 7.91
N SER A 199 -0.98 9.93 8.62
CA SER A 199 -0.69 10.77 9.77
C SER A 199 -1.89 10.76 10.71
N GLY A 200 -1.64 10.80 12.02
CA GLY A 200 -2.68 10.97 13.02
C GLY A 200 -3.49 12.24 12.76
N LEU A 201 -4.81 12.12 12.87
CA LEU A 201 -5.75 13.21 12.67
C LEU A 201 -6.85 13.13 13.72
N LEU A 202 -7.22 14.28 14.26
CA LEU A 202 -8.38 14.39 15.14
C LEU A 202 -9.67 14.48 14.31
N TYR A 203 -10.43 13.39 14.29
CA TYR A 203 -11.82 13.38 13.80
C TYR A 203 -12.75 13.88 14.92
N TYR A 204 -13.72 14.73 14.58
CA TYR A 204 -14.70 15.25 15.54
C TYR A 204 -16.07 15.47 14.90
N ARG A 205 -17.12 15.34 15.71
CA ARG A 205 -18.52 15.52 15.31
C ARG A 205 -18.92 16.99 15.38
N ARG A 206 -18.95 17.68 14.24
CA ARG A 206 -19.31 19.12 14.14
C ARG A 206 -20.71 19.47 14.65
N ASP A 207 -21.62 18.49 14.65
CA ASP A 207 -22.98 18.60 15.20
C ASP A 207 -23.03 18.49 16.73
N VAL A 208 -21.99 17.94 17.36
CA VAL A 208 -21.85 17.81 18.82
C VAL A 208 -20.90 18.87 19.38
N LEU A 209 -19.82 19.17 18.65
CA LEU A 209 -18.75 20.06 19.05
C LEU A 209 -18.46 21.05 17.90
N PRO A 210 -18.78 22.36 18.03
CA PRO A 210 -18.70 23.31 16.92
C PRO A 210 -17.26 23.64 16.49
N ALA A 211 -16.27 23.47 17.38
CA ALA A 211 -14.86 23.70 17.07
C ALA A 211 -13.98 22.63 17.77
N PRO A 212 -12.95 22.09 17.10
CA PRO A 212 -12.11 21.06 17.67
C PRO A 212 -11.19 21.64 18.77
N PRO A 213 -10.83 20.84 19.80
CA PRO A 213 -9.83 21.24 20.78
C PRO A 213 -8.49 21.55 20.11
N ARG A 214 -7.75 22.51 20.67
CA ARG A 214 -6.46 22.99 20.16
C ARG A 214 -5.26 22.44 20.93
N SER A 215 -5.50 21.65 21.97
CA SER A 215 -4.45 21.02 22.78
C SER A 215 -4.95 19.72 23.43
N TRP A 216 -4.04 18.81 23.78
CA TRP A 216 -4.39 17.57 24.49
C TRP A 216 -5.09 17.80 25.84
N PRO A 217 -4.66 18.73 26.72
CA PRO A 217 -5.40 19.04 27.95
C PRO A 217 -6.81 19.59 27.70
N GLU A 218 -7.04 20.28 26.58
CA GLU A 218 -8.37 20.72 26.17
C GLU A 218 -9.21 19.55 25.65
N LEU A 219 -8.63 18.64 24.86
CA LEU A 219 -9.27 17.41 24.40
C LEU A 219 -9.76 16.57 25.59
N VAL A 220 -8.94 16.38 26.63
CA VAL A 220 -9.34 15.67 27.86
C VAL A 220 -10.54 16.34 28.54
N ARG A 221 -10.57 17.67 28.65
CA ARG A 221 -11.72 18.40 29.23
C ARG A 221 -12.98 18.25 28.38
N VAL A 222 -12.86 18.41 27.07
CA VAL A 222 -13.99 18.31 26.12
C VAL A 222 -14.56 16.88 26.12
N ALA A 223 -13.69 15.87 26.04
CA ALA A 223 -14.09 14.46 26.11
C ALA A 223 -14.80 14.14 27.43
N THR A 224 -14.25 14.60 28.56
CA THR A 224 -14.87 14.45 29.90
C THR A 224 -16.28 15.06 29.94
N ALA A 225 -16.46 16.26 29.39
CA ALA A 225 -17.74 16.96 29.37
C ALA A 225 -18.79 16.28 28.46
N LEU A 226 -18.38 15.86 27.25
CA LEU A 226 -19.24 15.15 26.31
C LEU A 226 -19.63 13.75 26.81
N GLY A 227 -18.78 13.12 27.63
CA GLY A 227 -19.01 11.83 28.27
C GLY A 227 -20.28 11.72 29.12
N THR A 228 -20.86 12.85 29.52
CA THR A 228 -22.14 12.89 30.26
C THR A 228 -23.35 12.53 29.41
N THR A 229 -23.20 12.40 28.09
CA THR A 229 -24.28 12.10 27.13
C THR A 229 -24.53 10.60 26.91
N GLY A 230 -23.84 9.72 27.64
CA GLY A 230 -23.96 8.26 27.48
C GLY A 230 -23.16 7.69 26.29
N ARG A 231 -22.21 8.46 25.76
CA ARG A 231 -21.25 8.07 24.71
C ARG A 231 -19.83 8.47 25.13
N SER A 232 -18.81 7.77 24.62
CA SER A 232 -17.41 8.17 24.78
C SER A 232 -17.18 9.57 24.18
N GLY A 233 -16.58 10.48 24.94
CA GLY A 233 -16.18 11.79 24.42
C GLY A 233 -14.98 11.75 23.48
N TYR A 234 -14.16 10.70 23.56
CA TYR A 234 -13.02 10.41 22.69
C TYR A 234 -12.79 8.89 22.62
N VAL A 235 -12.41 8.40 21.43
CA VAL A 235 -12.09 6.99 21.15
C VAL A 235 -10.74 6.97 20.44
N PHE A 236 -9.89 6.02 20.83
CA PHE A 236 -8.54 5.84 20.28
C PHE A 236 -8.14 4.36 20.33
N GLN A 237 -7.00 4.02 19.73
CA GLN A 237 -6.51 2.65 19.66
C GLN A 237 -5.70 2.32 20.92
N GLY A 238 -6.39 1.88 21.97
CA GLY A 238 -5.80 1.58 23.28
C GLY A 238 -5.35 0.13 23.49
N LYS A 239 -5.54 -0.75 22.50
CA LYS A 239 -5.08 -2.14 22.53
C LYS A 239 -3.55 -2.24 22.64
N GLN A 240 -3.05 -3.30 23.27
CA GLN A 240 -1.61 -3.60 23.30
C GLN A 240 -1.11 -4.08 21.92
N TYR A 241 -0.74 -3.12 21.06
CA TYR A 241 -0.08 -3.30 19.76
C TYR A 241 0.61 -1.99 19.35
N GLU A 242 1.32 -1.99 18.22
CA GLU A 242 2.01 -0.83 17.64
C GLU A 242 1.22 0.50 17.69
N GLY A 243 -0.09 0.50 17.38
CA GLY A 243 -0.89 1.73 17.33
C GLY A 243 -1.09 2.43 18.68
N LEU A 244 -0.95 1.73 19.81
CA LEU A 244 -0.90 2.38 21.13
C LEU A 244 0.41 3.16 21.32
N VAL A 245 1.52 2.68 20.74
CA VAL A 245 2.79 3.40 20.72
C VAL A 245 2.65 4.67 19.86
N VAL A 246 1.97 4.60 18.72
CA VAL A 246 1.68 5.78 17.87
C VAL A 246 0.88 6.83 18.65
N ASN A 247 -0.23 6.44 19.28
CA ASN A 247 -1.04 7.34 20.11
C ASN A 247 -0.22 8.01 21.23
N PHE A 248 0.66 7.26 21.90
CA PHE A 248 1.57 7.84 22.90
C PHE A 248 2.59 8.81 22.28
N LEU A 249 3.19 8.48 21.14
CA LEU A 249 4.18 9.32 20.47
C LEU A 249 3.61 10.65 19.97
N GLU A 250 2.38 10.65 19.46
CA GLU A 250 1.67 11.88 19.07
C GLU A 250 1.50 12.85 20.26
N ILE A 251 1.16 12.32 21.43
CA ILE A 251 1.04 13.11 22.67
C ILE A 251 2.44 13.53 23.16
N LEU A 252 3.42 12.63 23.16
CA LEU A 252 4.81 12.89 23.57
C LEU A 252 5.40 14.08 22.79
N TRP A 253 5.32 14.05 21.46
CA TRP A 253 5.84 15.11 20.60
C TRP A 253 5.06 16.42 20.78
N ALA A 254 3.73 16.35 20.93
CA ALA A 254 2.92 17.53 21.26
C ALA A 254 3.26 18.14 22.64
N MET A 255 3.74 17.33 23.60
CA MET A 255 4.21 17.77 24.92
C MET A 255 5.69 18.23 24.92
N GLY A 256 6.35 18.26 23.76
CA GLY A 256 7.75 18.65 23.59
C GLY A 256 8.78 17.55 23.94
N GLY A 257 8.33 16.30 24.10
CA GLY A 257 9.18 15.15 24.40
C GLY A 257 9.77 14.50 23.14
N ARG A 258 10.67 13.53 23.34
CA ARG A 258 11.32 12.77 22.27
C ARG A 258 11.45 11.31 22.70
N LEU A 259 11.41 10.38 21.75
CA LEU A 259 11.71 8.97 22.01
C LEU A 259 13.22 8.77 22.19
N LEU A 260 14.02 9.37 21.30
CA LEU A 260 15.47 9.34 21.29
C LEU A 260 16.09 10.75 21.31
N GLY A 261 17.25 10.87 21.95
CA GLY A 261 18.10 12.05 21.97
C GLY A 261 18.83 12.28 20.65
N GLU A 262 19.60 13.36 20.57
CA GLU A 262 20.41 13.69 19.37
C GLU A 262 21.62 12.76 19.21
N ASP A 263 22.07 12.13 20.30
CA ASP A 263 23.07 11.08 20.39
C ASP A 263 22.53 9.68 20.06
N GLY A 264 21.22 9.54 19.85
CA GLY A 264 20.53 8.26 19.70
C GLY A 264 20.23 7.53 21.02
N GLY A 265 20.53 8.14 22.18
CA GLY A 265 20.18 7.61 23.49
C GLY A 265 18.67 7.65 23.76
N VAL A 266 18.19 6.84 24.71
CA VAL A 266 16.77 6.83 25.10
C VAL A 266 16.42 8.11 25.86
N ALA A 267 15.40 8.85 25.39
CA ALA A 267 15.00 10.15 25.93
C ALA A 267 13.52 10.22 26.38
N VAL A 268 12.79 9.10 26.30
CA VAL A 268 11.36 9.04 26.60
C VAL A 268 11.04 9.32 28.07
N ASP A 269 11.89 8.84 28.99
CA ASP A 269 11.76 9.11 30.43
C ASP A 269 12.16 10.57 30.71
N SER A 270 11.14 11.42 30.77
CA SER A 270 11.27 12.86 30.82
C SER A 270 9.99 13.48 31.37
N PRO A 271 10.01 14.73 31.86
CA PRO A 271 8.78 15.43 32.26
C PRO A 271 7.73 15.54 31.14
N ALA A 272 8.14 15.47 29.87
CA ALA A 272 7.22 15.44 28.74
C ALA A 272 6.60 14.05 28.53
N GLY A 273 7.37 12.97 28.69
CA GLY A 273 6.87 11.59 28.65
C GLY A 273 5.90 11.28 29.78
N VAL A 274 6.19 11.75 30.99
CA VAL A 274 5.26 11.67 32.13
C VAL A 274 3.94 12.38 31.81
N ARG A 275 3.98 13.64 31.34
CA ARG A 275 2.75 14.37 30.93
C ARG A 275 1.97 13.65 29.83
N ALA A 276 2.65 13.03 28.87
CA ALA A 276 1.99 12.30 27.78
C ALA A 276 1.25 11.05 28.30
N LEU A 277 1.87 10.31 29.21
CA LEU A 277 1.23 9.18 29.89
C LEU A 277 0.08 9.63 30.80
N GLU A 278 0.22 10.77 31.50
CA GLU A 278 -0.83 11.36 32.32
C GLU A 278 -2.07 11.76 31.51
N ILE A 279 -1.89 12.23 30.27
CA ILE A 279 -3.00 12.54 29.34
C ILE A 279 -3.78 11.26 28.97
N LEU A 280 -3.09 10.18 28.57
CA LEU A 280 -3.72 8.89 28.29
C LEU A 280 -4.43 8.33 29.54
N ALA A 281 -3.78 8.41 30.70
CA ALA A 281 -4.36 7.98 31.96
C ALA A 281 -5.59 8.84 32.36
N ALA A 282 -5.59 10.14 32.07
CA ALA A 282 -6.73 11.01 32.35
C ALA A 282 -7.97 10.66 31.49
N LEU A 283 -7.77 10.31 30.22
CA LEU A 283 -8.85 9.81 29.35
C LEU A 283 -9.48 8.53 29.90
N LEU A 284 -8.67 7.60 30.43
CA LEU A 284 -9.13 6.32 30.97
C LEU A 284 -9.72 6.41 32.38
N ARG A 285 -9.30 7.39 33.20
CA ARG A 285 -9.81 7.58 34.57
C ARG A 285 -11.27 8.06 34.62
N HIS A 286 -11.75 8.72 33.56
CA HIS A 286 -13.12 9.17 33.47
C HIS A 286 -13.86 8.34 32.41
N PRO A 287 -14.79 7.44 32.77
CA PRO A 287 -15.40 6.50 31.82
C PRO A 287 -16.25 7.16 30.73
N GLY A 288 -16.65 8.42 30.93
CA GLY A 288 -17.25 9.23 29.87
C GLY A 288 -16.23 9.86 28.91
N ALA A 289 -14.98 10.09 29.33
CA ALA A 289 -13.96 10.67 28.46
C ALA A 289 -13.51 9.64 27.41
N ALA A 290 -13.18 8.42 27.83
CA ALA A 290 -13.04 7.27 26.96
C ALA A 290 -13.69 6.04 27.63
N SER A 291 -14.53 5.30 26.89
CA SER A 291 -15.04 4.01 27.35
C SER A 291 -13.88 3.05 27.65
N PRO A 292 -13.96 2.21 28.72
CA PRO A 292 -12.98 1.16 28.97
C PRO A 292 -12.73 0.21 27.78
N GLY A 293 -13.67 0.13 26.83
CA GLY A 293 -13.54 -0.63 25.58
C GLY A 293 -12.32 -0.24 24.73
N VAL A 294 -11.83 1.01 24.82
CA VAL A 294 -10.65 1.46 24.05
C VAL A 294 -9.41 0.60 24.28
N LEU A 295 -9.27 -0.04 25.45
CA LEU A 295 -8.18 -0.97 25.78
C LEU A 295 -8.20 -2.27 24.95
N THR A 296 -9.26 -2.51 24.17
CA THR A 296 -9.39 -3.65 23.26
C THR A 296 -9.33 -3.26 21.77
N TYR A 297 -9.50 -1.96 21.46
CA TYR A 297 -9.64 -1.44 20.10
C TYR A 297 -8.29 -1.23 19.40
N ALA A 298 -8.15 -1.82 18.21
CA ALA A 298 -7.20 -1.39 17.19
C ALA A 298 -7.89 -0.41 16.20
N GLU A 299 -7.17 0.03 15.16
CA GLU A 299 -7.66 1.01 14.16
C GLU A 299 -9.10 0.74 13.70
N HIS A 300 -9.39 -0.47 13.23
CA HIS A 300 -10.69 -0.78 12.63
C HIS A 300 -11.82 -0.86 13.66
N ASP A 301 -11.51 -1.24 14.89
CA ASP A 301 -12.48 -1.30 15.99
C ASP A 301 -12.85 0.14 16.42
N SER A 302 -11.85 1.03 16.50
CA SER A 302 -12.04 2.45 16.86
C SER A 302 -12.83 3.29 15.85
N LEU A 303 -13.15 2.73 14.67
CA LEU A 303 -14.00 3.37 13.65
C LEU A 303 -15.49 2.99 13.76
N GLN A 304 -15.85 2.07 14.65
CA GLN A 304 -17.21 1.52 14.77
C GLN A 304 -18.02 2.10 15.95
N GLU A 305 -17.42 3.02 16.72
CA GLU A 305 -17.95 3.64 17.95
C GLU A 305 -18.21 5.16 17.77
#